data_AF-A0A5J4RYU1-F1
#
_entry.id   AF-A0A5J4RYU1-F1
#
_cell.length_a   1.000
_cell.length_b   1.000
_cell.length_c   1.000
_cell.angle_alpha   90.00
_cell.angle_beta   90.00
_cell.angle_gamma   90.00
#
_symmetry.space_group_name_H-M   'P 1'
#
loop_
_entity.id
_entity.type
_entity.pdbx_description
1 polymer ?
#
loop_
_entity_poly.entity_id
_entity_poly.type
_entity_poly.pdbx_seq_one_letter_code
_entity_poly.pdbx_strand_id
1 'polypeptide(L)'
;MDTKNSIGNKINQVIIGGETTKNGKSRKVEHIKMIVIKDLKSATITPLVRENTSQESSIDSDHSTSYVQLKNIVKEHRPKVIPKKKQE
;
A
#
# COMPACT_ATOMS: atom_id res chain seq x y z
N MET A 1 0.10 41.77 11.83
CA MET A 1 0.15 40.64 12.78
C MET A 1 0.05 39.39 11.94
N ASP A 2 1.21 38.92 11.51
CA ASP A 2 1.33 37.89 10.47
C ASP A 2 1.21 36.50 11.08
N THR A 3 0.17 35.79 10.70
CA THR A 3 -0.11 34.42 11.12
C THR A 3 0.87 33.47 10.43
N LYS A 4 1.96 33.10 11.13
CA LYS A 4 2.92 32.11 10.64
C LYS A 4 2.33 30.69 10.69
N ASN A 5 1.96 30.22 9.50
CA ASN A 5 2.50 29.03 8.86
C ASN A 5 2.79 27.79 9.74
N SER A 6 2.01 26.71 9.58
CA SER A 6 2.53 25.35 9.74
C SER A 6 2.10 24.53 8.54
N ILE A 7 3.12 24.01 7.88
CA ILE A 7 3.13 23.44 6.55
C ILE A 7 2.53 22.05 6.64
N GLY A 8 1.31 21.90 6.11
CA GLY A 8 0.81 20.58 5.73
C GLY A 8 1.80 19.99 4.73
N ASN A 9 2.49 18.92 5.12
CA ASN A 9 3.35 18.15 4.24
C ASN A 9 2.50 17.50 3.15
N LYS A 10 2.21 18.30 2.11
CA LYS A 10 1.87 17.83 0.77
C LYS A 10 3.07 17.03 0.31
N ILE A 11 2.97 15.72 0.45
CA ILE A 11 3.82 14.78 -0.27
C ILE A 11 3.57 15.04 -1.75
N ASN A 12 4.47 15.82 -2.35
CA ASN A 12 4.48 16.11 -3.77
C ASN A 12 4.60 14.78 -4.51
N GLN A 13 3.54 14.39 -5.23
CA GLN A 13 3.63 13.35 -6.23
C GLN A 13 4.64 13.83 -7.28
N VAL A 14 5.85 13.25 -7.25
CA VAL A 14 6.80 13.39 -8.34
C VAL A 14 6.19 12.64 -9.52
N ILE A 15 5.60 13.37 -10.45
CA ILE A 15 5.11 12.82 -11.71
C ILE A 15 6.33 12.54 -12.59
N ILE A 16 6.82 11.31 -12.55
CA ILE A 16 7.78 10.82 -13.54
C ILE A 16 6.99 10.62 -14.84
N GLY A 17 7.27 11.47 -15.83
CA GLY A 17 6.52 11.57 -17.09
C GLY A 17 6.34 10.23 -17.79
N GLY A 18 5.10 9.76 -17.85
CA GLY A 18 4.71 8.56 -18.58
C GLY A 18 4.17 8.92 -19.97
N GLU A 19 4.63 8.21 -21.00
CA GLU A 19 4.16 8.33 -22.37
C GLU A 19 2.64 8.13 -22.48
N THR A 20 2.00 9.01 -23.25
CA THR A 20 0.55 8.98 -23.50
C THR A 20 0.19 7.84 -24.45
N THR A 21 -1.04 7.33 -24.34
CA THR A 21 -1.60 6.46 -25.39
C THR A 21 -1.86 7.28 -26.66
N LYS A 22 -1.95 6.64 -27.83
CA LYS A 22 -2.36 7.27 -29.11
C LYS A 22 -3.67 8.08 -29.05
N ASN A 23 -4.47 7.90 -27.99
CA ASN A 23 -5.73 8.59 -27.73
C ASN A 23 -5.63 9.61 -26.57
N GLY A 24 -4.43 10.03 -26.17
CA GLY A 24 -4.21 11.09 -25.17
C GLY A 24 -4.54 10.74 -23.71
N LYS A 25 -5.09 9.55 -23.42
CA LYS A 25 -5.27 9.09 -22.03
C LYS A 25 -3.91 8.74 -21.44
N SER A 26 -3.57 9.38 -20.31
CA SER A 26 -2.44 8.99 -19.47
C SER A 26 -2.64 7.57 -18.97
N ARG A 27 -1.71 6.64 -19.25
CA ARG A 27 -1.70 5.35 -18.55
C ARG A 27 -1.31 5.64 -17.10
N LYS A 28 -2.30 5.77 -16.21
CA LYS A 28 -2.05 5.79 -14.76
C LYS A 28 -1.79 4.36 -14.32
N VAL A 29 -0.56 3.89 -14.48
CA VAL A 29 -0.12 2.69 -13.77
C VAL A 29 0.45 3.21 -12.46
N GLU A 30 -0.32 3.10 -11.38
CA GLU A 30 0.21 3.40 -10.05
C GLU A 30 1.35 2.41 -9.80
N HIS A 31 2.58 2.93 -9.68
CA HIS A 31 3.76 2.10 -9.54
C HIS A 31 3.73 1.39 -8.18
N ILE A 32 3.65 0.06 -8.19
CA ILE A 32 3.79 -0.75 -6.99
C ILE A 32 5.28 -0.83 -6.66
N LYS A 33 5.69 -0.28 -5.52
CA LYS A 33 7.06 -0.40 -5.03
C LYS A 33 7.26 -1.81 -4.46
N MET A 34 7.97 -2.65 -5.21
CA MET A 34 8.40 -3.97 -4.74
C MET A 34 9.68 -3.85 -3.92
N ILE A 35 9.66 -4.37 -2.68
CA ILE A 35 10.83 -4.39 -1.80
C ILE A 35 11.35 -5.83 -1.73
N VAL A 36 12.63 -6.01 -2.05
CA VAL A 36 13.32 -7.30 -1.86
C VAL A 36 13.65 -7.46 -0.38
N ILE A 37 13.14 -8.54 0.22
CA ILE A 37 13.41 -8.90 1.61
C ILE A 37 14.32 -10.13 1.65
N LYS A 38 15.28 -10.13 2.58
CA LYS A 38 16.28 -11.19 2.73
C LYS A 38 15.71 -12.51 3.23
N ASP A 39 14.68 -12.45 4.08
CA ASP A 39 14.03 -13.59 4.70
C ASP A 39 12.56 -13.28 4.99
N LEU A 40 11.76 -14.33 5.13
CA LEU A 40 10.32 -14.24 5.36
C LEU A 40 9.96 -14.26 6.86
N LYS A 41 10.91 -14.02 7.77
CA LYS A 41 10.62 -14.05 9.21
C LYS A 41 9.83 -12.81 9.59
N SER A 42 8.89 -12.97 10.51
CA SER A 42 8.10 -11.86 11.06
C SER A 42 8.98 -10.76 11.64
N ALA A 43 10.08 -11.11 12.31
CA ALA A 43 11.04 -10.14 12.84
C ALA A 43 11.62 -9.20 11.78
N THR A 44 11.76 -9.66 10.53
CA THR A 44 12.26 -8.88 9.39
C THR A 44 11.12 -8.12 8.69
N ILE A 45 9.97 -8.76 8.48
CA ILE A 45 8.84 -8.19 7.73
C ILE A 45 8.14 -7.09 8.53
N THR A 46 7.92 -7.28 9.84
CA THR A 46 7.05 -6.40 10.65
C THR A 46 7.52 -4.95 10.72
N PRO A 47 8.82 -4.65 10.93
CA PRO A 47 9.32 -3.27 10.89
C PRO A 47 9.09 -2.62 9.51
N LEU A 48 9.35 -3.35 8.42
CA LEU A 48 9.16 -2.85 7.06
C LEU A 48 7.69 -2.52 6.76
N VAL A 49 6.77 -3.37 7.20
CA VAL A 49 5.33 -3.12 7.05
C VAL A 49 4.91 -1.88 7.84
N ARG A 50 5.42 -1.71 9.07
CA ARG A 50 5.13 -0.53 9.90
C ARG A 50 5.64 0.77 9.28
N GLU A 51 6.85 0.76 8.72
CA GLU A 51 7.43 1.95 8.08
C GLU A 51 6.68 2.36 6.80
N ASN A 52 6.01 1.43 6.13
CA ASN A 52 5.34 1.65 4.85
C ASN A 52 3.80 1.68 4.96
N THR A 53 3.24 1.59 6.16
CA THR A 53 1.79 1.56 6.38
C THR A 53 1.39 2.53 7.48
N SER A 54 0.26 3.21 7.33
CA SER A 54 -0.31 4.02 8.42
C SER A 54 -1.08 3.13 9.39
N GLN A 55 -1.00 3.44 10.68
CA GLN A 55 -1.77 2.74 11.70
C GLN A 55 -3.28 2.91 11.50
N GLU A 56 -3.73 3.99 10.86
CA GLU A 56 -5.15 4.25 10.58
C GLU A 56 -5.68 3.52 9.32
N SER A 57 -4.82 2.78 8.61
CA SER A 57 -5.22 2.09 7.39
C SER A 57 -6.14 0.89 7.64
N SER A 58 -6.94 0.53 6.63
CA SER A 58 -7.64 -0.75 6.57
C SER A 58 -7.05 -1.59 5.43
N ILE A 59 -6.74 -2.86 5.69
CA ILE A 59 -6.16 -3.78 4.70
C ILE A 59 -7.13 -4.93 4.43
N ASP A 60 -7.44 -5.15 3.14
CA ASP A 60 -8.06 -6.38 2.65
C ASP A 60 -6.95 -7.29 2.11
N SER A 61 -6.84 -8.51 2.65
CA SER A 61 -5.85 -9.51 2.18
C SER A 61 -6.54 -10.78 1.73
N ASP A 62 -5.81 -11.62 0.98
CA ASP A 62 -6.15 -13.03 0.94
C ASP A 62 -6.03 -13.59 2.36
N HIS A 63 -6.85 -14.59 2.71
CA HIS A 63 -6.90 -15.16 4.07
C HIS A 63 -5.66 -16.02 4.38
N SER A 64 -4.48 -15.48 4.11
CA SER A 64 -3.18 -16.10 4.30
C SER A 64 -2.87 -16.26 5.78
N THR A 65 -2.36 -17.45 6.13
CA THR A 65 -1.98 -17.80 7.51
C THR A 65 -0.48 -17.65 7.77
N SER A 66 0.32 -17.33 6.76
CA SER A 66 1.79 -17.23 6.88
C SER A 66 2.26 -15.96 7.60
N TYR A 67 1.49 -14.87 7.55
CA TYR A 67 1.81 -13.63 8.24
C TYR A 67 0.58 -13.02 8.93
N VAL A 68 0.45 -13.27 10.22
CA VAL A 68 -0.76 -12.93 11.02
C VAL A 68 -0.64 -11.60 11.78
N GLN A 69 0.46 -10.86 11.62
CA GLN A 69 0.75 -9.68 12.44
C GLN A 69 0.11 -8.39 11.93
N LEU A 70 -0.53 -8.39 10.75
CA LEU A 70 -1.18 -7.20 10.17
C LEU A 70 -2.21 -6.57 11.11
N LYS A 71 -3.04 -7.39 11.76
CA LYS A 71 -4.05 -6.95 12.74
C LYS A 71 -3.48 -6.14 13.92
N ASN A 72 -2.18 -6.25 14.19
CA ASN A 72 -1.50 -5.52 15.27
C ASN A 72 -0.82 -4.24 14.78
N ILE A 73 -0.82 -3.98 13.47
CA ILE A 73 -0.11 -2.87 12.82
C ILE A 73 -1.10 -1.83 12.29
N VAL A 74 -2.27 -2.28 11.84
CA VAL A 74 -3.29 -1.41 11.25
C VAL A 74 -4.58 -1.45 12.05
N LYS A 75 -5.39 -0.41 11.89
CA LYS A 75 -6.69 -0.25 12.53
C LYS A 75 -7.64 -1.40 12.22
N GLU A 76 -7.62 -1.88 10.98
CA GLU A 76 -8.56 -2.91 10.54
C GLU A 76 -7.90 -3.83 9.51
N HIS A 77 -7.98 -5.14 9.77
CA HIS A 77 -7.53 -6.18 8.84
C HIS A 77 -8.71 -7.09 8.48
N ARG A 78 -9.07 -7.12 7.19
CA ARG A 78 -10.20 -7.88 6.64
C ARG A 78 -9.71 -8.97 5.69
N PRO A 79 -9.30 -10.14 6.21
CA PRO A 79 -8.87 -11.23 5.36
C PRO A 79 -10.09 -11.87 4.66
N LYS A 80 -10.08 -11.93 3.33
CA LYS A 80 -11.18 -12.45 2.51
C LYS A 80 -10.71 -13.61 1.64
N VAL A 81 -11.58 -14.61 1.50
CA VAL A 81 -11.43 -15.67 0.48
C VAL A 81 -12.36 -15.31 -0.67
N ILE A 82 -11.82 -15.08 -1.86
CA ILE A 82 -12.62 -14.87 -3.07
C ILE A 82 -13.05 -16.26 -3.57
N PRO A 83 -14.34 -16.61 -3.54
CA PRO A 83 -14.80 -17.88 -4.07
C PRO A 83 -14.54 -17.94 -5.58
N LYS A 84 -14.14 -19.10 -6.09
CA LYS A 84 -14.03 -19.31 -7.53
C LYS A 84 -15.42 -19.16 -8.15
N LYS A 85 -15.57 -18.33 -9.19
CA LYS A 85 -16.78 -18.36 -10.02
C LYS A 85 -16.90 -19.78 -10.61
N LYS A 86 -18.09 -20.37 -10.56
CA LYS A 86 -18.38 -21.59 -11.33
C LYS A 86 -18.08 -21.28 -12.80
N GLN A 87 -17.22 -22.10 -13.41
CA GLN A 87 -17.10 -22.12 -14.86
C GLN A 87 -18.37 -22.81 -15.36
N GLU A 88 -19.24 -22.04 -16.03
CA GLU A 88 -20.35 -22.58 -16.84
C GLU A 88 -19.82 -23.06 -18.19
#